data_AF-A0A3M8DRV3-F1
#
_entry.id   AF-A0A3M8DRV3-F1
#
_cell.length_a   1.000
_cell.length_b   1.000
_cell.length_c   1.000
_cell.angle_alpha   90.00
_cell.angle_beta   90.00
_cell.angle_gamma   90.00
#
_symmetry.space_group_name_H-M   'P 1'
#
loop_
_entity.id
_entity.type
_entity.pdbx_description
1 polymer ?
#
loop_
_entity_poly.entity_id
_entity_poly.type
_entity_poly.pdbx_seq_one_letter_code
_entity_poly.pdbx_strand_id
1 'polypeptide(L)'
;MNLDDRLKEKGIVSNELLGGQFERMATYKTDGTLRIESTPDFIAGIGWSPGQTIVLQNWDEICRLRDFLNGLVPIPVSKQEEGYLERATA
;
A
#
# COMPACT_ATOMS: atom_id res chain seq x y z
N MET A 1 28.99 11.62 -5.27
CA MET A 1 28.46 10.40 -4.63
C MET A 1 27.41 9.81 -5.58
N ASN A 2 27.55 8.56 -5.99
CA ASN A 2 26.59 7.95 -6.92
C ASN A 2 25.29 7.55 -6.18
N LEU A 3 24.27 7.11 -6.91
CA LEU A 3 22.97 6.72 -6.32
C LEU A 3 23.13 5.54 -5.34
N ASP A 4 23.92 4.54 -5.70
CA ASP A 4 24.11 3.32 -4.91
C ASP A 4 24.79 3.59 -3.57
N ASP A 5 25.77 4.49 -3.53
CA ASP A 5 26.46 4.91 -2.31
C ASP A 5 25.48 5.57 -1.34
N ARG A 6 24.56 6.41 -1.86
CA ARG A 6 23.52 7.08 -1.05
C ARG A 6 22.46 6.11 -0.54
N LEU A 7 22.12 5.08 -1.32
CA LEU A 7 21.15 4.06 -0.90
C LEU A 7 21.76 3.17 0.20
N LYS A 8 23.02 2.76 0.03
CA LYS A 8 23.77 2.00 1.04
C LYS A 8 23.91 2.76 2.35
N GLU A 9 24.22 4.06 2.31
CA GLU A 9 24.28 4.91 3.52
C GLU A 9 22.94 4.95 4.28
N LYS A 10 21.83 4.82 3.57
CA LYS A 10 20.47 4.77 4.15
C LYS A 10 20.01 3.35 4.53
N GLY A 11 20.86 2.35 4.35
CA GLY A 11 20.52 0.94 4.56
C GLY A 11 19.45 0.43 3.58
N ILE A 12 19.38 0.99 2.37
CA ILE A 12 18.42 0.62 1.33
C ILE A 12 19.13 -0.24 0.30
N VAL A 13 18.54 -1.41 0.00
CA VAL A 13 18.98 -2.32 -1.06
C VAL A 13 18.25 -1.99 -2.37
N SER A 14 16.92 -1.80 -2.30
CA SER A 14 16.10 -1.51 -3.48
C SER A 14 14.87 -0.70 -3.11
N ASN A 15 14.39 0.11 -4.07
CA ASN A 15 13.15 0.84 -4.01
C ASN A 15 12.31 0.54 -5.26
N GLU A 16 11.04 0.22 -5.07
CA GLU A 16 10.10 -0.06 -6.15
C GLU A 16 8.80 0.74 -5.98
N LEU A 17 8.33 1.32 -7.09
CA LEU A 17 7.04 2.01 -7.14
C LEU A 17 5.93 1.00 -7.41
N LEU A 18 4.91 0.99 -6.55
CA LEU A 18 3.75 0.12 -6.67
C LEU A 18 2.51 0.95 -7.03
N GLY A 19 1.76 0.52 -8.05
CA GLY A 19 0.48 1.15 -8.42
C GLY A 19 0.59 2.40 -9.31
N GLY A 20 1.76 2.68 -9.87
CA GLY A 20 1.99 3.84 -10.74
C GLY A 20 2.82 4.93 -10.06
N GLN A 21 2.86 6.12 -10.67
CA GLN A 21 3.62 7.24 -10.14
C GLN A 21 2.94 7.76 -8.86
N PHE A 22 3.64 7.65 -7.73
CA PHE A 22 3.23 8.20 -6.44
C PHE A 22 2.04 7.54 -5.74
N GLU A 23 1.69 6.27 -6.02
CA GLU A 23 0.74 5.55 -5.16
C GLU A 23 1.44 5.03 -3.89
N ARG A 24 2.39 4.11 -4.07
CA ARG A 24 3.08 3.42 -2.98
C ARG A 24 4.54 3.20 -3.32
N MET A 25 5.39 3.18 -2.29
CA MET A 25 6.81 2.84 -2.39
C MET A 25 7.10 1.61 -1.53
N ALA A 26 7.71 0.60 -2.14
CA ALA A 26 8.30 -0.53 -1.44
C ALA A 26 9.81 -0.30 -1.29
N THR A 27 10.31 -0.32 -0.07
CA THR A 27 11.73 -0.15 0.27
C THR A 27 12.23 -1.43 0.92
N TYR A 28 13.14 -2.14 0.25
CA TYR A 28 13.84 -3.28 0.81
C TYR A 28 15.16 -2.83 1.44
N LYS A 29 15.37 -3.16 2.71
CA LYS A 29 16.50 -2.69 3.49
C LYS A 29 17.57 -3.76 3.70
N THR A 30 18.77 -3.32 4.06
CA THR A 30 19.93 -4.19 4.32
C THR A 30 19.75 -5.05 5.57
N ASP A 31 18.84 -4.69 6.47
CA ASP A 31 18.46 -5.47 7.64
C ASP A 31 17.45 -6.58 7.33
N GLY A 32 17.05 -6.74 6.06
CA GLY A 32 16.09 -7.76 5.62
C GLY A 32 14.62 -7.33 5.76
N THR A 33 14.35 -6.10 6.22
CA THR A 33 13.00 -5.58 6.32
C THR A 33 12.47 -5.06 4.99
N LEU A 34 11.17 -5.28 4.74
CA LEU A 34 10.44 -4.67 3.63
C LEU A 34 9.43 -3.65 4.19
N ARG A 35 9.62 -2.38 3.83
CA ARG A 35 8.70 -1.31 4.19
C ARG A 35 7.86 -0.90 2.99
N ILE A 36 6.55 -0.87 3.14
CA ILE A 36 5.61 -0.39 2.11
C ILE A 36 4.92 0.84 2.66
N GLU A 37 5.06 1.97 1.98
CA GLU A 37 4.49 3.26 2.37
C GLU A 37 3.56 3.77 1.29
N SER A 38 2.34 4.18 1.65
CA SER A 38 1.48 4.94 0.75
C SER A 38 1.88 6.40 0.76
N THR A 39 1.74 7.06 -0.38
CA THR A 39 1.90 8.51 -0.46
C THR A 39 0.82 9.19 0.39
N PRO A 40 1.16 10.20 1.21
CA PRO A 40 0.19 10.99 1.95
C PRO A 40 -0.77 11.74 1.01
N ASP A 41 -2.06 11.72 1.34
CA ASP A 41 -3.09 12.46 0.59
C ASP A 41 -3.35 13.82 1.22
N PHE A 42 -3.47 14.86 0.40
CA PHE A 42 -3.88 16.18 0.87
C PHE A 42 -5.40 16.31 0.83
N ILE A 43 -6.01 16.61 1.98
CA ILE A 43 -7.44 16.85 2.11
C ILE A 43 -7.67 18.35 2.36
N ALA A 44 -8.34 19.03 1.43
CA ALA A 44 -8.62 20.46 1.54
C ALA A 44 -9.36 20.78 2.85
N GLY A 45 -8.86 21.77 3.60
CA GLY A 45 -9.42 22.19 4.90
C GLY A 45 -8.99 21.34 6.11
N ILE A 46 -8.42 20.15 5.90
CA ILE A 46 -7.92 19.27 6.99
C ILE A 46 -6.38 19.21 6.98
N GLY A 47 -5.76 19.27 5.80
CA GLY A 47 -4.32 19.19 5.62
C GLY A 47 -3.86 17.83 5.09
N TRP A 48 -2.59 17.50 5.33
CA TRP A 48 -1.99 16.23 4.89
C TRP A 48 -2.42 15.08 5.79
N SER A 49 -3.12 14.11 5.21
CA SER A 49 -3.44 12.85 5.87
C SER A 49 -2.23 11.92 5.82
N PRO A 50 -1.76 11.37 6.95
CA PRO A 50 -0.61 10.48 6.95
C PRO A 50 -0.91 9.21 6.13
N GLY A 51 0.05 8.82 5.29
CA GLY A 51 -0.03 7.57 4.56
C GLY A 51 0.04 6.35 5.48
N GLN A 52 -0.48 5.23 5.00
CA GLN A 52 -0.34 3.95 5.67
C GLN A 52 1.09 3.42 5.47
N THR A 53 1.67 2.88 6.54
CA THR A 53 2.97 2.20 6.50
C THR A 53 2.81 0.77 7.00
N ILE A 54 3.38 -0.18 6.27
CA ILE A 54 3.52 -1.58 6.67
C ILE A 54 5.01 -1.91 6.72
N VAL A 55 5.45 -2.60 7.77
CA VAL A 55 6.83 -3.07 7.92
C VAL A 55 6.80 -4.59 8.12
N LEU A 56 7.43 -5.32 7.21
CA LEU A 56 7.61 -6.76 7.27
C LEU A 56 9.04 -7.03 7.69
N GLN A 57 9.22 -7.78 8.78
CA GLN A 57 10.49 -7.91 9.49
C GLN A 57 11.45 -8.90 8.85
N ASN A 58 10.93 -9.86 8.09
CA ASN A 58 11.69 -10.97 7.54
C ASN A 58 11.00 -11.57 6.30
N TRP A 59 11.73 -12.45 5.62
CA TRP A 59 11.26 -13.13 4.42
C TRP A 59 10.00 -13.98 4.64
N ASP A 60 9.86 -14.60 5.80
CA ASP A 60 8.69 -15.45 6.11
C ASP A 60 7.41 -14.62 6.19
N GLU A 61 7.47 -13.42 6.80
CA GLU A 61 6.35 -12.47 6.82
C GLU A 61 5.98 -11.99 5.42
N ILE A 62 6.98 -11.72 4.58
CA ILE A 62 6.77 -11.34 3.17
C ILE A 62 6.05 -12.46 2.41
N CYS A 63 6.50 -13.71 2.57
CA CYS A 63 5.86 -14.87 1.94
C CYS A 63 4.44 -15.07 2.44
N ARG A 64 4.19 -14.98 3.76
CA ARG A 64 2.84 -15.11 4.33
C ARG A 64 1.88 -14.05 3.79
N LEU A 65 2.32 -12.80 3.69
CA LEU A 65 1.49 -11.73 3.13
C LEU A 65 1.18 -12.00 1.65
N ARG A 66 2.19 -12.35 0.86
CA ARG A 66 2.02 -12.71 -0.57
C ARG A 66 1.02 -13.86 -0.72
N ASP A 67 1.19 -14.93 0.04
CA ASP A 67 0.37 -16.13 -0.06
C ASP A 67 -1.07 -15.85 0.40
N PHE A 68 -1.25 -15.04 1.44
CA PHE A 68 -2.56 -14.54 1.86
C PHE A 68 -3.24 -13.74 0.74
N LEU A 69 -2.55 -12.75 0.16
CA LEU A 69 -3.09 -11.89 -0.89
C LEU A 69 -3.44 -12.69 -2.16
N ASN A 70 -2.58 -13.62 -2.57
CA ASN A 70 -2.85 -14.50 -3.71
C ASN A 70 -3.95 -15.53 -3.42
N GLY A 71 -4.23 -15.82 -2.15
CA GLY A 71 -5.32 -16.68 -1.71
C GLY A 71 -6.68 -15.97 -1.64
N LEU A 72 -6.74 -14.65 -1.83
CA LEU A 72 -8.00 -13.91 -1.82
C LEU A 72 -8.85 -14.26 -3.06
N VAL A 73 -10.05 -14.76 -2.81
CA VAL A 73 -11.06 -14.99 -3.86
C VAL A 73 -11.83 -13.69 -4.07
N PRO A 74 -12.01 -13.22 -5.32
CA PRO A 74 -12.83 -12.04 -5.60
C PRO A 74 -14.23 -12.21 -5.00
N ILE A 75 -14.70 -11.21 -4.25
CA ILE A 75 -16.09 -11.20 -3.80
C ILE A 75 -16.95 -10.96 -5.05
N PRO A 76 -17.89 -11.86 -5.40
CA PRO A 76 -18.78 -11.64 -6.52
C PRO A 76 -19.57 -10.36 -6.24
N VAL A 77 -19.37 -9.35 -7.09
CA VAL A 77 -20.15 -8.13 -7.05
C VAL A 77 -21.58 -8.51 -7.43
N SER A 78 -22.44 -8.77 -6.46
CA SER A 78 -23.88 -8.73 -6.71
C SER A 78 -24.14 -7.33 -7.25
N LYS A 79 -24.54 -7.22 -8.52
CA LYS A 79 -25.10 -6.00 -9.07
C LYS A 79 -26.18 -5.55 -8.08
N GLN A 80 -25.89 -4.52 -7.28
CA GLN A 80 -26.92 -3.81 -6.55
C GLN A 80 -27.70 -3.06 -7.63
N GLU A 81 -28.71 -3.75 -8.15
CA GLU A 81 -29.76 -3.12 -8.93
C GLU A 81 -30.35 -1.98 -8.10
N GLU A 82 -30.50 -0.86 -8.79
CA GLU A 82 -31.07 0.40 -8.36
C GLU A 82 -32.41 0.20 -7.64
N GLY A 83 -32.35 0.15 -6.31
CA GLY A 83 -33.51 0.16 -5.43
C GLY A 83 -33.85 1.58 -4.99
N TYR A 84 -34.13 2.47 -5.94
CA TYR A 84 -34.79 3.76 -5.70
C TYR A 84 -36.27 3.48 -5.34
N LEU A 85 -36.51 2.87 -4.18
CA LEU A 85 -37.85 2.73 -3.64
C LEU A 85 -38.16 4.01 -2.86
N GLU A 86 -38.72 4.98 -3.59
CA GLU A 86 -39.77 5.84 -3.08
C GLU A 86 -40.66 5.03 -2.13
N ARG A 87 -40.63 5.35 -0.82
CA ARG A 87 -41.73 5.18 0.15
C ARG A 87 -41.22 5.41 1.57
N ALA A 88 -41.26 6.66 2.00
CA ALA A 88 -41.61 7.01 3.39
C ALA A 88 -42.08 8.47 3.45
N THR A 89 -43.07 8.83 2.63
CA THR A 89 -44.01 9.91 2.95
C THR A 89 -45.39 9.29 2.95
N ALA A 90 -45.91 9.05 4.15
CA ALA A 90 -47.33 8.87 4.45
C ALA A 90 -47.59 9.49 5.82
#